data_AF-A0A1J7BUH9-F1
#
_entry.id   AF-A0A1J7BUH9-F1
#
_cell.length_a   1.000
_cell.length_b   1.000
_cell.length_c   1.000
_cell.angle_alpha   90.00
_cell.angle_beta   90.00
_cell.angle_gamma   90.00
#
_symmetry.space_group_name_H-M   'P 1'
#
loop_
_entity.id
_entity.type
_entity.pdbx_description
1 polymer ?
#
loop_
_entity_poly.entity_id
_entity_poly.type
_entity_poly.pdbx_seq_one_letter_code
_entity_poly.pdbx_strand_id
1 'polypeptide(L)'
;MTKKLKCFAVSLFLVLIVISCRSPKPVQNENKVQTITIRETLHDTVFKIAKDSSSYNALLDCINGKVVLKNVIQAEPGRTLKSPRVRLDNNKLSIDCDLKEQELYAFWKSKQVKDVQEKTITITKFVNHLTFWQKVQIWIGRLLFLLLLFLIARFVYKIYKPLWLK
;
A
#
# COMPACT_ATOMS: atom_id res chain seq x y z
N MET A 1 54.61 -50.74 10.54
CA MET A 1 53.99 -49.99 9.43
C MET A 1 52.48 -49.80 9.59
N THR A 2 51.74 -50.81 10.09
CA THR A 2 50.27 -50.82 10.20
C THR A 2 49.65 -49.76 11.13
N LYS A 3 50.24 -49.45 12.31
CA LYS A 3 49.73 -48.39 13.21
C LYS A 3 49.78 -46.98 12.59
N LYS A 4 50.82 -46.68 11.81
CA LYS A 4 51.00 -45.36 11.18
C LYS A 4 50.02 -45.13 10.03
N LEU A 5 49.71 -46.18 9.27
CA LEU A 5 48.72 -46.15 8.19
C LEU A 5 47.28 -46.02 8.73
N LYS A 6 46.96 -46.70 9.84
CA LYS A 6 45.67 -46.55 10.52
C LYS A 6 45.45 -45.13 11.05
N CYS A 7 46.47 -44.49 11.63
CA CYS A 7 46.36 -43.08 12.04
C CYS A 7 46.13 -42.13 10.87
N PHE A 8 46.79 -42.36 9.74
CA PHE A 8 46.60 -41.55 8.53
C PHE A 8 45.17 -41.69 7.96
N ALA A 9 44.65 -42.92 7.89
CA ALA A 9 43.28 -43.19 7.44
C ALA A 9 42.21 -42.54 8.34
N VAL A 10 42.39 -42.58 9.66
CA VAL A 10 41.49 -41.93 10.62
C VAL A 10 41.53 -40.40 10.48
N SER A 11 42.71 -39.82 10.26
CA SER A 11 42.86 -38.38 10.03
C SER A 11 42.16 -37.93 8.74
N LEU A 12 42.24 -38.72 7.67
CA LEU A 12 41.57 -38.44 6.40
C LEU A 12 40.04 -38.48 6.55
N PHE A 13 39.53 -39.47 7.29
CA PHE A 13 38.10 -39.64 7.54
C PHE A 13 37.50 -38.48 8.35
N LEU A 14 38.23 -37.97 9.35
CA LEU A 14 37.84 -36.79 10.12
C LEU A 14 37.70 -35.53 9.25
N VAL A 15 38.59 -35.34 8.27
CA VAL A 15 38.54 -34.19 7.35
C VAL A 15 37.30 -34.25 6.44
N LEU A 16 36.90 -35.44 6.00
CA LEU A 16 35.72 -35.60 5.13
C LEU A 16 34.40 -35.25 5.85
N ILE A 17 34.30 -35.51 7.16
CA ILE A 17 33.10 -35.22 7.94
C ILE A 17 32.87 -33.69 8.07
N VAL A 18 33.94 -32.89 8.16
CA VAL A 18 33.84 -31.43 8.35
C VAL A 18 33.40 -30.67 7.09
N ILE A 19 33.47 -31.29 5.90
CA ILE A 19 33.12 -30.66 4.62
C ILE A 19 31.59 -30.77 4.35
N SER A 20 30.86 -31.61 5.08
CA SER A 20 29.44 -31.91 4.85
C SER A 20 28.45 -30.87 5.44
N CYS A 21 28.92 -29.74 5.97
CA CYS A 21 28.02 -28.72 6.53
C CYS A 21 27.19 -28.03 5.43
N ARG A 22 25.94 -28.49 5.26
CA ARG A 22 24.91 -27.87 4.41
C ARG A 22 24.52 -26.52 4.99
N SER A 23 24.77 -25.42 4.25
CA SER A 23 24.43 -24.07 4.70
C SER A 23 22.91 -23.89 4.84
N PRO A 24 22.41 -23.26 5.93
CA PRO A 24 21.01 -22.90 6.03
C PRO A 24 20.65 -21.90 4.92
N LYS A 25 19.52 -22.13 4.25
CA LYS A 25 18.97 -21.23 3.23
C LYS A 25 18.38 -19.98 3.93
N PRO A 26 18.50 -18.78 3.35
CA PRO A 26 17.89 -17.59 3.95
C PRO A 26 16.37 -17.75 4.00
N VAL A 27 15.78 -17.43 5.15
CA VAL A 27 14.32 -17.37 5.33
C VAL A 27 13.82 -16.06 4.73
N GLN A 28 12.98 -16.16 3.70
CA GLN A 28 12.35 -15.02 3.05
C GLN A 28 11.16 -14.58 3.91
N ASN A 29 11.33 -13.51 4.69
CA ASN A 29 10.22 -12.92 5.44
C ASN A 29 9.55 -11.85 4.58
N GLU A 30 8.32 -12.10 4.13
CA GLU A 30 7.51 -11.17 3.35
C GLU A 30 6.80 -10.16 4.27
N ASN A 31 7.45 -9.04 4.55
CA ASN A 31 6.75 -7.93 5.19
C ASN A 31 5.92 -7.19 4.13
N LYS A 32 4.60 -7.43 4.11
CA LYS A 32 3.65 -6.70 3.27
C LYS A 32 3.37 -5.33 3.89
N VAL A 33 3.99 -4.27 3.36
CA VAL A 33 3.64 -2.88 3.72
C VAL A 33 2.65 -2.36 2.67
N GLN A 34 1.42 -2.07 3.09
CA GLN A 34 0.41 -1.43 2.24
C GLN A 34 0.56 0.09 2.35
N THR A 35 0.85 0.75 1.22
CA THR A 35 0.84 2.22 1.15
C THR A 35 -0.39 2.65 0.37
N ILE A 36 -1.33 3.33 1.04
CA ILE A 36 -2.55 3.88 0.42
C ILE A 36 -2.23 5.30 -0.02
N THR A 37 -2.18 5.55 -1.33
CA THR A 37 -2.05 6.92 -1.87
C THR A 37 -3.45 7.43 -2.24
N ILE A 38 -3.93 8.46 -1.55
CA ILE A 38 -5.23 9.09 -1.82
C ILE A 38 -4.95 10.30 -2.74
N ARG A 39 -5.38 10.21 -4.01
CA ARG A 39 -5.30 11.35 -4.94
C ARG A 39 -6.65 12.05 -4.99
N GLU A 40 -6.70 13.28 -4.50
CA GLU A 40 -7.87 14.16 -4.69
C GLU A 40 -7.71 14.90 -6.02
N THR A 41 -8.62 14.65 -6.97
CA THR A 41 -8.60 15.31 -8.27
C THR A 41 -9.57 16.50 -8.25
N LEU A 42 -9.04 17.72 -8.18
CA LEU A 42 -9.83 18.93 -8.37
C LEU A 42 -10.29 19.00 -9.83
N HIS A 43 -11.61 19.08 -10.03
CA HIS A 43 -12.22 19.18 -11.35
C HIS A 43 -12.80 20.58 -11.53
N ASP A 44 -12.16 21.41 -12.35
CA ASP A 44 -12.69 22.69 -12.82
C ASP A 44 -13.63 22.46 -14.00
N THR A 45 -14.82 21.89 -13.72
CA THR A 45 -15.84 21.65 -14.76
C THR A 45 -17.05 22.53 -14.58
N VAL A 46 -17.47 23.20 -15.65
CA VAL A 46 -18.73 23.95 -15.69
C VAL A 46 -19.89 22.97 -15.81
N PHE A 47 -20.74 22.90 -14.78
CA PHE A 47 -21.93 22.06 -14.78
C PHE A 47 -23.04 22.72 -15.62
N LYS A 48 -23.49 22.01 -16.66
CA LYS A 48 -24.67 22.42 -17.43
C LYS A 48 -25.94 21.95 -16.72
N ILE A 49 -26.65 22.88 -16.10
CA ILE A 49 -27.95 22.63 -15.47
C ILE A 49 -29.03 22.71 -16.56
N ALA A 50 -29.91 21.72 -16.64
CA ALA A 50 -31.03 21.76 -17.55
C ALA A 50 -32.00 22.88 -17.14
N LYS A 51 -32.56 23.60 -18.12
CA LYS A 51 -33.58 24.61 -17.86
C LYS A 51 -34.80 23.95 -17.19
N ASP A 52 -35.23 24.50 -16.07
CA ASP A 52 -36.43 24.11 -15.33
C ASP A 52 -37.34 25.32 -15.15
N SER A 53 -38.63 25.07 -14.97
CA SER A 53 -39.66 26.11 -14.80
C SER A 53 -40.79 25.60 -13.92
N SER A 54 -41.22 26.43 -12.98
CA SER A 54 -42.43 26.24 -12.17
C SER A 54 -43.50 27.27 -12.56
N SER A 55 -44.78 26.91 -12.52
CA SER A 55 -45.88 27.79 -12.93
C SER A 55 -46.84 28.10 -11.77
N TYR A 56 -47.38 29.32 -11.76
CA TYR A 56 -48.40 29.75 -10.82
C TYR A 56 -49.40 30.66 -11.53
N ASN A 57 -50.68 30.29 -11.49
CA ASN A 57 -51.79 31.04 -12.07
C ASN A 57 -52.88 31.24 -11.01
N ALA A 58 -53.28 32.49 -10.80
CA ALA A 58 -54.33 32.85 -9.86
C ALA A 58 -55.14 34.05 -10.36
N LEU A 59 -56.41 34.09 -9.96
CA LEU A 59 -57.29 35.24 -10.16
C LEU A 59 -57.10 36.24 -9.03
N LEU A 60 -56.90 37.50 -9.41
CA LEU A 60 -56.82 38.63 -8.49
C LEU A 60 -58.15 39.38 -8.52
N ASP A 61 -58.59 39.84 -7.36
CA ASP A 61 -59.77 40.70 -7.20
C ASP A 61 -59.38 41.98 -6.46
N CYS A 62 -60.18 43.02 -6.60
CA CYS A 62 -59.96 44.30 -5.93
C CYS A 62 -61.16 44.61 -5.06
N ILE A 63 -60.94 44.57 -3.74
CA ILE A 63 -61.97 44.87 -2.75
C ILE A 63 -61.53 46.12 -2.01
N ASN A 64 -62.31 47.20 -2.15
CA ASN A 64 -62.07 48.49 -1.48
C ASN A 64 -60.65 49.05 -1.74
N GLY A 65 -60.16 48.96 -2.98
CA GLY A 65 -58.83 49.45 -3.38
C GLY A 65 -57.66 48.56 -2.94
N LYS A 66 -57.93 47.43 -2.27
CA LYS A 66 -56.93 46.41 -1.92
C LYS A 66 -57.03 45.21 -2.84
N VAL A 67 -55.90 44.81 -3.41
CA VAL A 67 -55.80 43.60 -4.24
C VAL A 67 -55.82 42.39 -3.31
N VAL A 68 -56.63 41.38 -3.64
CA VAL A 68 -56.75 40.11 -2.93
C VAL A 68 -56.66 38.93 -3.91
N LEU A 69 -56.12 37.81 -3.44
CA LEU A 69 -56.12 36.55 -4.19
C LEU A 69 -57.50 35.89 -4.06
N LYS A 70 -58.22 35.76 -5.18
CA LYS A 70 -59.57 35.19 -5.21
C LYS A 70 -59.55 33.67 -5.33
N ASN A 71 -58.80 33.16 -6.29
CA ASN A 71 -58.67 31.73 -6.49
C ASN A 71 -57.33 31.37 -7.13
N VAL A 72 -56.72 30.27 -6.68
CA VAL A 72 -55.51 29.71 -7.27
C VAL A 72 -55.95 28.65 -8.28
N ILE A 73 -55.73 28.93 -9.56
CA ILE A 73 -56.12 28.04 -10.67
C ILE A 73 -55.10 26.91 -10.82
N GLN A 74 -53.81 27.24 -10.70
CA GLN A 74 -52.72 26.31 -10.95
C GLN A 74 -51.49 26.70 -10.16
N ALA A 75 -50.84 25.74 -9.53
CA ALA A 75 -49.58 25.94 -8.80
C ALA A 75 -48.73 24.68 -8.94
N GLU A 76 -48.06 24.54 -10.09
CA GLU A 76 -47.33 23.32 -10.44
C GLU A 76 -45.83 23.46 -10.20
N PRO A 77 -45.21 22.47 -9.53
CA PRO A 77 -43.77 22.41 -9.40
C PRO A 77 -43.11 22.07 -10.75
N GLY A 78 -41.85 22.49 -10.91
CA GLY A 78 -40.98 22.04 -11.99
C GLY A 78 -40.43 20.64 -11.72
N ARG A 79 -39.43 20.22 -12.52
CA ARG A 79 -38.73 18.95 -12.28
C ARG A 79 -37.91 18.95 -11.00
N THR A 80 -37.31 20.08 -10.65
CA THR A 80 -36.43 20.29 -9.49
C THR A 80 -36.86 21.50 -8.67
N LEU A 81 -37.47 22.50 -9.30
CA LEU A 81 -38.07 23.66 -8.66
C LEU A 81 -39.34 23.28 -7.90
N LYS A 82 -39.46 23.81 -6.68
CA LYS A 82 -40.69 23.69 -5.90
C LYS A 82 -41.80 24.57 -6.48
N SER A 83 -43.04 24.29 -6.08
CA SER A 83 -44.17 25.15 -6.40
C SER A 83 -43.91 26.58 -5.86
N PRO A 84 -44.21 27.65 -6.63
CA PRO A 84 -43.88 29.01 -6.25
C PRO A 84 -44.57 29.44 -4.96
N ARG A 85 -43.84 30.15 -4.09
CA ARG A 85 -44.40 30.79 -2.90
C ARG A 85 -44.89 32.17 -3.27
N VAL A 86 -46.18 32.41 -3.07
CA VAL A 86 -46.80 33.68 -3.43
C VAL A 86 -47.23 34.42 -2.18
N ARG A 87 -46.81 35.68 -2.09
CA ARG A 87 -47.16 36.60 -1.00
C ARG A 87 -47.73 37.87 -1.59
N LEU A 88 -48.89 38.28 -1.10
CA LEU A 88 -49.52 39.54 -1.46
C LEU A 88 -49.56 40.42 -0.22
N ASP A 89 -48.79 41.51 -0.23
CA ASP A 89 -48.72 42.45 0.90
C ASP A 89 -48.77 43.88 0.36
N ASN A 90 -49.65 44.71 0.91
CA ASN A 90 -49.86 46.11 0.49
C ASN A 90 -49.96 46.30 -1.04
N ASN A 91 -50.79 45.49 -1.71
CA ASN A 91 -50.96 45.48 -3.17
C ASN A 91 -49.70 45.10 -3.96
N LYS A 92 -48.63 44.62 -3.31
CA LYS A 92 -47.42 44.10 -3.95
C LYS A 92 -47.45 42.59 -3.97
N LEU A 93 -47.41 42.01 -5.17
CA LEU A 93 -47.28 40.57 -5.38
C LEU A 93 -45.79 40.20 -5.40
N SER A 94 -45.38 39.32 -4.50
CA SER A 94 -44.03 38.71 -4.47
C SER A 94 -44.15 37.22 -4.74
N ILE A 95 -43.34 36.72 -5.68
CA ILE A 95 -43.34 35.32 -6.11
C ILE A 95 -41.90 34.82 -5.97
N ASP A 96 -41.71 33.88 -5.04
CA ASP A 96 -40.41 33.27 -4.74
C ASP A 96 -40.40 31.80 -5.18
N CYS A 97 -39.36 31.39 -5.90
CA CYS A 97 -39.16 30.01 -6.30
C CYS A 97 -37.92 29.44 -5.62
N ASP A 98 -38.09 28.37 -4.85
CA ASP A 98 -37.00 27.71 -4.15
C ASP A 98 -36.41 26.58 -4.99
N LEU A 99 -35.09 26.60 -5.20
CA LEU A 99 -34.31 25.50 -5.74
C LEU A 99 -33.43 24.90 -4.63
N LYS A 100 -33.44 23.57 -4.46
CA LYS A 100 -32.53 22.90 -3.52
C LYS A 100 -31.08 23.04 -4.00
N GLU A 101 -30.15 23.23 -3.06
CA GLU A 101 -28.74 23.55 -3.29
C GLU A 101 -28.06 22.55 -4.24
N GLN A 102 -27.81 22.98 -5.49
CA GLN A 102 -27.10 22.19 -6.50
C GLN A 102 -25.58 22.20 -6.27
N GLU A 103 -25.05 23.21 -5.57
CA GLU A 103 -23.62 23.36 -5.28
C GLU A 103 -23.08 22.24 -4.38
N LEU A 104 -23.82 21.86 -3.32
CA LEU A 104 -23.39 20.80 -2.41
C LEU A 104 -23.30 19.43 -3.12
N TYR A 105 -24.19 19.19 -4.07
CA TYR A 105 -24.19 17.96 -4.89
C TYR A 105 -23.03 17.94 -5.88
N ALA A 106 -22.72 19.07 -6.52
CA ALA A 106 -21.57 19.21 -7.41
C ALA A 106 -20.25 18.95 -6.66
N PHE A 107 -20.10 19.55 -5.46
CA PHE A 107 -18.94 19.35 -4.60
C PHE A 107 -18.80 17.91 -4.08
N TRP A 108 -19.92 17.28 -3.67
CA TRP A 108 -19.89 15.90 -3.22
C TRP A 108 -19.47 14.94 -4.35
N LYS A 109 -19.97 15.17 -5.57
CA LYS A 109 -19.68 14.33 -6.74
C LYS A 109 -18.22 14.44 -7.19
N SER A 110 -17.60 15.62 -7.10
CA SER A 110 -16.16 15.77 -7.40
C SER A 110 -15.27 15.07 -6.36
N LYS A 111 -15.66 15.05 -5.09
CA LYS A 111 -14.91 14.39 -4.01
C LYS A 111 -14.94 12.85 -4.02
N GLN A 112 -15.95 12.24 -4.63
CA GLN A 112 -16.14 10.78 -4.58
C GLN A 112 -15.13 9.97 -5.41
N VAL A 113 -14.41 10.59 -6.36
CA VAL A 113 -13.40 9.89 -7.15
C VAL A 113 -12.07 9.86 -6.40
N LYS A 114 -11.93 8.90 -5.48
CA LYS A 114 -10.66 8.58 -4.81
C LYS A 114 -10.06 7.35 -5.47
N ASP A 115 -9.07 7.55 -6.33
CA ASP A 115 -8.28 6.45 -6.89
C ASP A 115 -7.37 5.89 -5.78
N VAL A 116 -7.78 4.78 -5.18
CA VAL A 116 -6.96 4.05 -4.20
C VAL A 116 -6.00 3.15 -4.95
N GLN A 117 -4.74 3.58 -5.05
CA GLN A 117 -3.66 2.77 -5.62
C GLN A 117 -2.97 2.00 -4.49
N GLU A 118 -3.28 0.71 -4.35
CA GLU A 118 -2.59 -0.19 -3.41
C GLU A 118 -1.31 -0.72 -4.04
N LYS A 119 -0.16 -0.19 -3.63
CA LYS A 119 1.15 -0.78 -3.98
C LYS A 119 1.61 -1.69 -2.86
N THR A 120 1.64 -3.00 -3.12
CA THR A 120 2.28 -3.98 -2.23
C THR A 120 3.77 -4.03 -2.56
N ILE A 121 4.63 -3.57 -1.66
CA ILE A 121 6.09 -3.66 -1.80
C ILE A 121 6.58 -4.88 -1.01
N THR A 122 7.12 -5.88 -1.70
CA THR A 122 7.76 -7.06 -1.09
C THR A 122 9.22 -6.73 -0.75
N ILE A 123 9.48 -6.30 0.49
CA ILE A 123 10.85 -6.07 0.96
C ILE A 123 11.44 -7.39 1.44
N THR A 124 12.44 -7.91 0.73
CA THR A 124 13.24 -9.05 1.17
C THR A 124 14.20 -8.61 2.29
N LYS A 125 13.77 -8.71 3.56
CA LYS A 125 14.65 -8.41 4.69
C LYS A 125 15.59 -9.59 4.94
N PHE A 126 16.89 -9.40 4.75
CA PHE A 126 17.90 -10.38 5.11
C PHE A 126 18.02 -10.46 6.64
N VAL A 127 17.31 -11.40 7.26
CA VAL A 127 17.23 -11.52 8.73
C VAL A 127 18.46 -12.17 9.36
N ASN A 128 19.21 -12.97 8.61
CA ASN A 128 20.26 -13.82 9.17
C ASN A 128 21.67 -13.25 8.90
N HIS A 129 22.04 -12.20 9.64
CA HIS A 129 23.41 -11.69 9.61
C HIS A 129 24.31 -12.56 10.51
N LEU A 130 25.53 -12.86 10.04
CA LEU A 130 26.50 -13.57 10.88
C LEU A 130 26.85 -12.71 12.10
N THR A 131 26.64 -13.27 13.29
CA THR A 131 27.03 -12.61 14.54
C THR A 131 28.55 -12.47 14.59
N PHE A 132 29.05 -11.49 15.35
CA PHE A 132 30.48 -11.28 15.52
C PHE A 132 31.18 -12.57 16.01
N TRP A 133 30.58 -13.27 16.98
CA TRP A 133 31.08 -14.55 17.50
C TRP A 133 31.14 -15.65 16.45
N GLN A 134 30.14 -15.77 15.59
CA GLN A 134 30.16 -16.73 14.48
C GLN A 134 31.29 -16.43 13.50
N LYS A 135 31.58 -15.15 13.21
CA LYS A 135 32.72 -14.76 12.37
C LYS A 135 34.05 -15.14 13.00
N VAL A 136 34.20 -14.89 14.31
CA VAL A 136 35.40 -15.27 15.07
C VAL A 136 35.59 -16.79 15.06
N GLN A 137 34.52 -17.58 15.28
CA GLN A 137 34.58 -19.04 15.24
C GLN A 137 34.98 -19.58 13.86
N ILE A 138 34.46 -19.00 12.78
CA ILE A 138 34.85 -19.36 11.41
C ILE A 138 36.34 -19.05 11.18
N TRP A 139 36.83 -17.92 11.68
CA TRP A 139 38.23 -17.51 11.52
C TRP A 139 39.19 -18.46 12.27
N ILE A 140 38.85 -18.82 13.51
CA ILE A 140 39.60 -19.80 14.31
C ILE A 140 39.56 -21.17 13.63
N GLY A 141 38.40 -21.61 13.14
CA GLY A 141 38.27 -22.88 12.41
C GLY A 141 39.16 -22.94 11.17
N ARG A 142 39.26 -21.85 10.41
CA ARG A 142 40.16 -21.74 9.25
C ARG A 142 41.63 -21.85 9.65
N LEU A 143 42.03 -21.20 10.74
CA LEU A 143 43.40 -21.26 11.25
C LEU A 143 43.78 -22.68 11.67
N LEU A 144 42.88 -23.37 12.40
CA LEU A 144 43.08 -24.76 12.81
C LEU A 144 43.16 -25.72 11.61
N PHE A 145 42.35 -25.48 10.57
CA PHE A 145 42.39 -26.29 9.36
C PHE A 145 43.73 -26.17 8.60
N LEU A 146 44.27 -24.95 8.49
CA LEU A 146 45.59 -24.73 7.90
C LEU A 146 46.70 -25.43 8.69
N LEU A 147 46.64 -25.38 10.02
CA LEU A 147 47.59 -26.06 10.89
C LEU A 147 47.51 -27.59 10.72
N LEU A 148 46.30 -28.14 10.61
CA LEU A 148 46.09 -29.57 10.34
C LEU A 148 46.72 -29.99 9.01
N LEU A 149 46.49 -29.23 7.93
CA LEU A 149 47.09 -29.50 6.62
C LEU A 149 48.63 -29.46 6.68
N PHE A 150 49.20 -28.49 7.40
CA PHE A 150 50.65 -28.40 7.59
C PHE A 150 51.21 -29.63 8.31
N LEU A 151 50.55 -30.11 9.37
CA LEU A 151 50.95 -31.31 10.09
C LEU A 151 50.87 -32.56 9.22
N ILE A 152 49.81 -32.69 8.41
CA ILE A 152 49.67 -33.80 7.45
C ILE A 152 50.81 -33.76 6.42
N ALA A 153 51.09 -32.60 5.82
CA ALA A 153 52.19 -32.43 4.87
C ALA A 153 53.55 -32.79 5.48
N ARG A 154 53.82 -32.35 6.72
CA ARG A 154 55.04 -32.69 7.46
C ARG A 154 55.12 -34.20 7.76
N PHE A 155 53.99 -34.83 8.10
CA PHE A 155 53.92 -36.26 8.37
C PHE A 155 54.18 -37.09 7.11
N VAL A 156 53.56 -36.70 5.99
CA VAL A 156 53.80 -37.26 4.65
C VAL A 156 55.27 -37.10 4.27
N TYR A 157 55.84 -35.90 4.36
CA TYR A 157 57.26 -35.67 4.10
C TYR A 157 58.18 -36.58 4.94
N LYS A 158 57.87 -36.75 6.23
CA LYS A 158 58.64 -37.64 7.12
C LYS A 158 58.53 -39.13 6.74
N ILE A 159 57.41 -39.57 6.15
CA ILE A 159 57.20 -40.94 5.67
C ILE A 159 57.89 -41.18 4.32
N TYR A 160 57.91 -40.19 3.43
CA TYR A 160 58.58 -40.32 2.12
C TYR A 160 60.09 -40.08 2.17
N LYS A 161 60.60 -39.33 3.16
CA LYS A 161 62.04 -39.13 3.40
C LYS A 161 62.86 -40.45 3.48
N PRO A 162 62.44 -41.53 4.15
CA PRO A 162 63.17 -42.81 4.16
C PRO A 162 63.05 -43.61 2.86
N LEU A 163 62.23 -43.21 1.88
CA LEU A 163 62.10 -43.88 0.58
C LEU A 163 62.98 -43.23 -0.50
N TRP A 164 63.47 -42.00 -0.29
CA TRP A 164 64.27 -41.24 -1.26
C TRP A 164 65.78 -41.32 -1.01
N LEU A 165 66.22 -41.97 0.08
CA LEU A 165 67.62 -42.11 0.49
C LEU A 165 68.09 -43.57 0.46
N LYS A 166 67.47 -44.39 -0.41
CA LYS A 166 67.88 -45.75 -0.73
C LYS A 166 67.96 -45.92 -2.24
#